data_AF-A0A6G1X9X1-F1
#
_entry.id   AF-A0A6G1X9X1-F1
#
_cell.length_a   1.000
_cell.length_b   1.000
_cell.length_c   1.000
_cell.angle_alpha   90.00
_cell.angle_beta   90.00
_cell.angle_gamma   90.00
#
_symmetry.space_group_name_H-M   'P 1'
#
loop_
_entity.id
_entity.type
_entity.pdbx_description
1 polymer ?
#
loop_
_entity_poly.entity_id
_entity_poly.type
_entity_poly.pdbx_seq_one_letter_code
_entity_poly.pdbx_strand_id
1 'polypeptide(L)' 'MVVKQHALLRILFAFYLLYLAMPSVGVATTSLETLFWGAWIVFFVFVVSANVGILLNLKPNVRKSQDEKKRILVKQN' A
#
# COMPACT_ATOMS: atom_id res chain seq x y z
N MET A 1 -0.64 -18.60 2.57
CA MET A 1 -1.19 -17.31 3.04
C MET A 1 -1.08 -16.27 1.92
N VAL A 2 -2.21 -15.99 1.27
CA VAL A 2 -2.38 -15.10 0.12
C VAL A 2 -2.60 -13.67 0.64
N VAL A 3 -1.55 -12.97 1.03
CA VAL A 3 -1.72 -11.62 1.65
C VAL A 3 -0.87 -10.51 1.02
N LYS A 4 -0.13 -10.79 -0.06
CA LYS A 4 0.86 -9.83 -0.60
C LYS A 4 0.39 -8.93 -1.75
N GLN A 5 -0.84 -9.05 -2.26
CA GLN A 5 -1.20 -8.41 -3.55
C GLN A 5 -1.96 -7.08 -3.47
N HIS A 6 -2.39 -6.62 -2.30
CA HIS A 6 -3.23 -5.41 -2.20
C HIS A 6 -2.57 -4.22 -1.47
N ALA A 7 -1.29 -4.31 -1.12
CA ALA A 7 -0.59 -3.22 -0.44
C ALA A 7 -0.51 -1.95 -1.32
N LEU A 8 -0.25 -2.13 -2.62
CA LEU A 8 -0.21 -1.01 -3.57
C LEU A 8 -1.60 -0.38 -3.73
N LEU A 9 -2.65 -1.20 -3.86
CA LEU A 9 -4.03 -0.72 -3.96
C LEU A 9 -4.46 0.08 -2.71
N ARG A 10 -4.04 -0.35 -1.52
CA ARG A 10 -4.30 0.36 -0.25
C ARG A 10 -3.60 1.71 -0.17
N ILE A 11 -2.35 1.78 -0.63
CA ILE A 11 -1.59 3.03 -0.69
C ILE A 11 -2.22 3.98 -1.73
N LEU A 12 -2.55 3.48 -2.92
CA LEU A 12 -3.19 4.26 -3.98
C LEU A 12 -4.55 4.80 -3.53
N PHE A 13 -5.33 3.99 -2.81
CA PHE A 13 -6.59 4.41 -2.21
C PHE A 13 -6.39 5.48 -1.12
N ALA A 14 -5.35 5.39 -0.30
CA ALA A 14 -5.02 6.43 0.68
C ALA A 14 -4.66 7.77 0.01
N PHE A 15 -3.88 7.73 -1.09
CA PHE A 15 -3.61 8.93 -1.89
C PHE A 15 -4.87 9.49 -2.55
N TYR A 16 -5.76 8.62 -3.04
CA TYR A 16 -7.05 9.04 -3.60
C TYR A 16 -7.92 9.76 -2.57
N LEU A 17 -8.02 9.21 -1.35
CA LEU A 17 -8.73 9.84 -0.24
C LEU A 17 -8.10 11.18 0.18
N LEU A 18 -6.77 11.28 0.17
CA LEU A 18 -6.05 12.52 0.46
C LEU A 18 -6.32 13.59 -0.59
N TYR A 19 -6.29 13.22 -1.88
CA TYR A 19 -6.61 14.12 -2.99
C TYR A 19 -8.04 14.64 -2.91
N LEU A 20 -9.00 13.76 -2.58
CA LEU A 20 -10.41 14.13 -2.45
C LEU A 20 -10.67 15.09 -1.28
N ALA A 21 -9.91 14.96 -0.20
CA ALA A 21 -9.99 15.89 0.93
C ALA A 21 -9.35 17.26 0.62
N MET A 22 -8.32 17.30 -0.24
CA MET A 22 -7.49 18.48 -0.51
C MET A 22 -8.23 19.81 -0.79
N PRO A 23 -9.32 19.88 -1.57
CA PRO A 23 -10.07 21.13 -1.78
C PRO A 23 -10.65 21.73 -0.49
N SER A 24 -10.91 20.91 0.54
CA SER A 24 -11.45 21.39 1.83
C SER A 24 -10.38 21.89 2.80
N VAL A 25 -9.09 21.83 2.46
CA VAL A 25 -8.00 22.23 3.39
C VAL A 25 -7.92 23.75 3.56
N GLY A 26 -8.29 24.51 2.53
CA GLY A 26 -8.23 25.97 2.53
C GLY A 26 -9.40 26.66 3.25
N VAL A 27 -10.42 25.91 3.66
CA VAL A 27 -11.65 26.45 4.28
C VAL A 27 -11.71 26.13 5.79
N ALA A 28 -10.67 25.48 6.34
CA ALA A 28 -10.61 25.14 7.75
C ALA A 28 -10.56 26.42 8.61
N THR A 29 -11.72 26.83 9.12
CA THR A 29 -11.89 28.04 9.94
C THR A 29 -12.21 27.70 11.40
N THR A 30 -12.58 26.45 11.66
CA THR A 30 -12.97 25.95 12.98
C THR A 30 -11.94 24.97 13.55
N SER A 31 -11.91 24.88 14.89
CA SER A 31 -11.07 23.92 15.60
C SER A 31 -11.40 22.46 15.25
N LEU A 32 -12.65 22.18 14.89
CA LEU A 32 -13.10 20.84 14.49
C LEU A 32 -12.49 20.42 13.15
N GLU A 33 -12.45 21.33 12.18
CA GLU A 33 -11.82 21.08 10.88
C GLU A 33 -10.31 20.85 11.02
N THR A 34 -9.67 21.61 11.92
CA THR A 34 -8.23 21.42 12.22
C THR A 34 -7.96 20.03 12.81
N LEU A 35 -8.80 19.57 13.74
CA LEU A 35 -8.70 18.23 14.32
C LEU A 35 -8.94 17.13 13.27
N PHE A 36 -9.94 17.33 12.40
CA PHE A 36 -10.23 16.43 11.30
C PHE A 36 -9.03 16.26 10.37
N TRP A 37 -8.41 17.37 9.96
CA TRP A 37 -7.21 17.37 9.12
C TRP A 37 -6.01 16.72 9.79
N GLY A 38 -5.78 17.00 11.08
CA GLY A 38 -4.74 16.34 11.86
C GLY A 38 -4.94 14.81 11.93
N ALA A 39 -6.16 14.37 12.24
CA ALA A 39 -6.50 12.94 12.27
C ALA A 39 -6.37 12.29 10.89
N TRP A 40 -6.72 13.00 9.82
CA TRP A 40 -6.62 12.52 8.44
C TRP A 40 -5.17 12.26 8.03
N ILE A 41 -4.24 13.17 8.38
CA ILE A 41 -2.82 12.98 8.12
C ILE A 41 -2.25 11.82 8.93
N VAL A 42 -2.61 11.69 10.21
CA VAL A 42 -2.19 10.56 11.04
C VAL A 42 -2.68 9.24 10.45
N PHE A 43 -3.93 9.16 10.03
CA PHE A 43 -4.49 7.98 9.36
C PHE A 43 -3.73 7.66 8.07
N PHE A 44 -3.46 8.65 7.23
CA PHE A 44 -2.69 8.47 6.00
C PHE A 44 -1.29 7.91 6.29
N VAL A 45 -0.55 8.50 7.24
CA VAL A 45 0.78 8.02 7.65
C VAL A 45 0.71 6.59 8.19
N PHE A 46 -0.33 6.25 8.96
CA PHE A 46 -0.53 4.91 9.47
C PHE A 46 -0.75 3.89 8.34
N VAL A 47 -1.61 4.22 7.38
CA VAL A 47 -1.87 3.37 6.20
C VAL A 47 -0.60 3.20 5.36
N VAL A 48 0.14 4.28 5.10
CA VAL A 48 1.41 4.19 4.36
C VAL A 48 2.41 3.32 5.13
N SER A 49 2.64 3.59 6.41
CA SER A 49 3.62 2.85 7.23
C SER A 49 3.29 1.36 7.34
N ALA A 50 2.02 1.00 7.55
CA ALA A 50 1.56 -0.39 7.63
C ALA A 50 1.72 -1.15 6.30
N ASN A 51 1.70 -0.46 5.15
CA ASN A 51 1.79 -1.09 3.83
C ASN A 51 3.18 -0.95 3.18
N VAL A 52 4.02 0.00 3.61
CA VAL A 52 5.42 0.16 3.19
C VAL A 52 6.23 -1.10 3.54
N GLY A 53 5.97 -1.72 4.68
CA GLY A 53 6.61 -3.00 5.05
C GLY A 53 6.34 -4.12 4.03
N ILE A 54 5.16 -4.14 3.39
CA ILE A 54 4.84 -5.12 2.33
C ILE A 54 5.59 -4.78 1.04
N LEU A 55 5.69 -3.50 0.67
CA LEU A 55 6.44 -3.05 -0.51
C LEU A 55 7.94 -3.29 -0.36
N LEU A 56 8.53 -3.04 0.82
CA LEU A 56 9.93 -3.35 1.10
C LEU A 56 10.19 -4.87 1.15
N ASN A 57 9.15 -5.66 1.44
CA ASN A 57 9.19 -7.12 1.37
C ASN A 57 8.85 -7.68 -0.03
N LEU A 58 8.64 -6.82 -1.04
CA LEU A 58 8.80 -7.18 -2.47
C LEU A 58 10.30 -7.27 -2.81
N LYS A 59 11.07 -8.01 -2.00
CA LYS A 59 12.26 -8.67 -2.55
C LYS A 59 11.76 -9.56 -3.69
N PRO A 60 12.42 -9.55 -4.86
CA PRO A 60 11.90 -10.20 -6.04
C PRO A 60 11.79 -11.69 -5.72
N ASN A 61 10.55 -12.19 -5.64
CA ASN A 61 10.29 -13.62 -5.63
C ASN A 61 10.59 -14.17 -7.04
N VAL A 62 11.86 -14.15 -7.43
CA VAL A 62 12.41 -14.88 -8.58
C VAL A 62 12.26 -16.40 -8.36
N ARG A 63 11.89 -16.83 -7.14
CA ARG A 63 11.85 -18.24 -6.77
C ARG A 63 10.68 -19.04 -7.35
N LYS A 64 9.54 -18.43 -7.70
CA LYS A 64 8.43 -19.24 -8.24
C LYS A 64 8.63 -19.71 -9.69
N SER A 65 9.48 -19.07 -10.48
CA SER A 65 9.69 -19.49 -11.88
C SER A 65 10.80 -20.55 -12.04
N GLN A 66 11.61 -20.81 -11.01
CA GLN A 66 12.69 -21.80 -11.10
C GLN A 66 12.26 -23.21 -10.72
N ASP A 67 11.29 -23.37 -9.82
CA ASP A 67 10.77 -24.70 -9.45
C ASP A 67 9.98 -25.34 -10.60
N GLU A 68 9.29 -24.54 -11.41
CA GLU A 68 8.59 -25.03 -12.61
C GLU A 68 9.60 -25.45 -13.69
N LYS A 69 10.67 -24.65 -13.92
CA LYS A 69 11.75 -25.02 -14.84
C LYS A 69 12.50 -26.30 -14.41
N LYS A 70 12.77 -26.48 -13.10
CA LYS A 70 13.41 -27.71 -12.61
C LYS A 70 12.52 -28.94 -12.76
N ARG A 71 11.20 -28.81 -12.56
CA ARG A 71 10.26 -29.92 -12.81
C ARG A 71 10.18 -30.31 -14.28
N ILE A 72 10.28 -29.34 -15.20
CA ILE A 72 10.27 -29.59 -16.64
C ILE A 72 11.56 -30.30 -17.08
N LEU A 73 12.72 -29.94 -16.50
CA LEU A 73 14.00 -30.57 -16.82
C LEU A 73 14.15 -32.00 -16.25
N VAL A 74 13.60 -32.28 -15.05
CA VAL A 74 13.61 -33.64 -14.46
C VAL A 74 12.67 -34.60 -15.19
N LYS A 75 11.66 -34.10 -15.90
CA LYS A 75 10.73 -34.94 -16.69
C LYS A 75 11.26 -35.27 -18.10
N GLN A 76 12.37 -34.66 -18.52
CA GLN A 76 12.97 -34.84 -19.85
C GLN A 76 14.22 -35.73 -19.86
N ASN A 77 14.59 -36.32 -18.72
CA ASN A 77 15.72 -37.25 -18.58
C ASN A 77 15.24 -38.56 -17.93
#